data_AF-A0A742QTF6-F1
#
_entry.id   AF-A0A742QTF6-F1
#
_cell.length_a   1.000
_cell.length_b   1.000
_cell.length_c   1.000
_cell.angle_alpha   90.00
_cell.angle_beta   90.00
_cell.angle_gamma   90.00
#
_symmetry.space_group_name_H-M   'P 1'
#
loop_
_entity.id
_entity.type
_entity.pdbx_description
1 polymer ?
#
loop_
_entity_poly.entity_id
_entity_poly.type
_entity_poly.pdbx_seq_one_letter_code
_entity_poly.pdbx_strand_id
1 'polypeptide(L)' 'MKPADNPFKLTASHGLFLLVSPGGSCLWYLKYHFDRKEYSAR' A
#
# COMPACT_ATOMS: atom_id res chain seq x y z
N MET A 1 -4.41 8.03 -19.70
CA MET A 1 -3.54 7.60 -18.58
C MET A 1 -3.10 6.17 -18.85
N LYS A 2 -1.81 5.91 -19.09
CA LYS A 2 -1.31 4.54 -19.17
C LYS A 2 -1.20 4.00 -17.74
N PRO A 3 -1.68 2.77 -17.44
CA PRO A 3 -1.36 2.14 -16.16
C PRO A 3 0.17 2.07 -16.04
N ALA A 4 0.71 2.53 -14.91
CA ALA A 4 2.15 2.46 -14.67
C ALA A 4 2.59 1.00 -14.77
N ASP A 5 3.63 0.72 -15.55
CA ASP A 5 4.17 -0.63 -15.79
C ASP A 5 4.71 -1.27 -14.50
N ASN A 6 5.00 -0.45 -13.49
CA ASN A 6 5.44 -0.89 -12.18
C ASN A 6 4.35 -0.71 -11.10
N PRO A 7 4.29 -1.62 -10.11
CA PRO A 7 3.44 -1.44 -8.95
C PRO A 7 3.78 -0.15 -8.22
N PHE A 8 2.75 0.64 -7.87
CA PHE A 8 2.92 1.88 -7.14
C PHE A 8 2.10 1.88 -5.84
N LYS A 9 2.61 2.62 -4.85
CA LYS A 9 1.94 2.79 -3.56
C LYS A 9 1.09 4.04 -3.63
N LEU A 10 -0.20 3.89 -3.32
CA LEU A 10 -1.13 4.98 -3.16
C LEU A 10 -1.38 5.16 -1.67
N THR A 11 -0.66 6.10 -1.06
CA THR A 11 -0.80 6.40 0.36
C THR A 11 -2.09 7.16 0.60
N ALA A 12 -2.89 6.67 1.55
CA ALA A 12 -4.08 7.36 2.03
C ALA A 12 -3.70 8.17 3.29
N SER A 13 -4.12 7.72 4.46
CA SER A 13 -3.92 8.41 5.74
C SER A 13 -3.64 7.41 6.86
N HIS A 14 -3.02 7.86 7.96
CA HIS A 14 -2.72 7.03 9.14
C HIS A 14 -1.96 5.72 8.84
N GLY A 15 -1.04 5.75 7.87
CA GLY A 15 -0.25 4.57 7.49
C GLY A 15 -0.98 3.55 6.61
N LEU A 16 -2.23 3.82 6.22
CA LEU A 16 -2.94 3.05 5.22
C LEU A 16 -2.42 3.40 3.81
N PHE A 17 -2.09 2.38 3.03
CA PHE A 17 -1.72 2.55 1.62
C PHE A 17 -2.25 1.38 0.78
N LEU A 18 -2.55 1.68 -0.48
CA LEU A 18 -2.92 0.69 -1.48
C LEU A 18 -1.70 0.37 -2.34
N LEU A 19 -1.40 -0.91 -2.55
CA LEU A 19 -0.46 -1.34 -3.57
C LEU A 19 -1.26 -1.66 -4.84
N VAL A 20 -1.08 -0.82 -5.86
CA VAL A 20 -1.73 -0.98 -7.16
C VAL A 20 -0.75 -1.65 -8.11
N SER A 21 -1.12 -2.83 -8.59
CA SER A 21 -0.38 -3.53 -9.63
C SER A 21 -0.88 -3.14 -11.03
N PRO A 22 0.00 -3.09 -12.03
CA PRO A 22 -0.35 -2.74 -13.42
C PRO A 22 -1.44 -3.64 -14.01
N GLY A 23 -1.48 -4.91 -13.58
CA GLY A 23 -2.47 -5.91 -14.00
C GLY A 23 -3.86 -5.75 -13.39
N GLY A 24 -4.15 -4.63 -12.72
CA GLY A 24 -5.48 -4.30 -12.17
C GLY A 24 -5.74 -4.85 -10.77
N SER A 25 -4.81 -5.60 -10.18
CA SER A 25 -4.92 -6.03 -8.78
C SER A 25 -4.59 -4.88 -7.83
N CYS A 26 -5.43 -4.69 -6.81
CA CYS A 26 -5.22 -3.70 -5.76
C CYS A 26 -5.24 -4.40 -4.40
N LEU A 27 -4.26 -4.11 -3.55
CA LEU A 27 -4.16 -4.69 -2.21
C LEU A 27 -4.02 -3.57 -1.17
N TRP A 28 -4.81 -3.65 -0.10
CA TRP A 28 -4.68 -2.74 1.03
C TRP A 28 -3.55 -3.20 1.94
N TYR A 29 -2.82 -2.22 2.48
CA TYR A 29 -1.82 -2.45 3.51
C TYR A 29 -1.98 -1.39 4.59
N LEU A 30 -2.00 -1.82 5.85
CA LEU A 30 -1.97 -0.94 7.00
C LEU A 30 -0.61 -1.01 7.67
N LYS A 31 0.13 0.10 7.60
CA LYS A 31 1.40 0.27 8.29
C LYS A 31 1.15 0.96 9.63
N TYR A 32 1.52 0.29 10.72
CA TYR A 32 1.36 0.85 12.06
C TYR A 32 2.55 0.50 12.93
N HIS A 33 2.76 1.29 13.98
CA HIS A 33 3.78 1.05 14.99
C HIS A 33 3.11 0.62 16.28
N PHE A 34 3.50 -0.53 16.80
CA PHE A 34 3.05 -1.04 18.09
C PHE A 34 4.29 -1.45 18.89
N ASP A 35 4.40 -0.97 20.13
CA ASP A 35 5.56 -1.24 20.99
C ASP A 35 6.92 -0.87 20.35
N ARG A 36 7.00 0.29 19.67
CA ARG A 36 8.17 0.74 18.88
C ARG A 36 8.60 -0.21 17.75
N LYS A 37 7.80 -1.22 17.44
CA LYS A 37 8.01 -2.14 16.33
C LYS A 37 7.03 -1.82 15.21
N GLU A 38 7.56 -1.87 13.99
CA GLU A 38 6.78 -1.64 12.78
C GLU A 38 6.09 -2.92 12.34
N TYR A 39 4.80 -2.80 12.04
CA TYR A 39 3.95 -3.88 11.57
C TYR A 39 3.21 -3.46 10.29
N SER A 40 2.97 -4.44 9.42
CA SER A 40 2.17 -4.28 8.22
C SER A 40 1.11 -5.38 8.15
N ALA A 41 -0.17 -5.01 8.14
CA ALA A 41 -1.26 -5.92 7.82
C ALA A 41 -1.65 -5.77 6.34
N ARG A 42 -2.15 -6.85 5.73
CA ARG A 42 -2.68 -6.90 4.35
C ARG A 42 -4.18 -7.19 4.39
#